data_AF-A0A7Y5Q712-F1
#
_entry.id   AF-A0A7Y5Q712-F1
#
_cell.length_a   1.000
_cell.length_b   1.000
_cell.length_c   1.000
_cell.angle_alpha   90.00
_cell.angle_beta   90.00
_cell.angle_gamma   90.00
#
_symmetry.space_group_name_H-M   'P 1'
#
loop_
_entity.id
_entity.type
_entity.pdbx_description
1 polymer ?
#
loop_
_entity_poly.entity_id
_entity_poly.type
_entity_poly.pdbx_seq_one_letter_code
_entity_poly.pdbx_strand_id
1 'polypeptide(L)'
;MHQPTVSITDEEIAFFHRHGYLAVDRPLSTPAELAKVAAIYDRLFAEKVGWEAGNAFDLAGTDEAETAGLPQILGPSNYAPELKETLYCANAQQIARQLLGPECQAGGDHAILKPASHG
;
A
#
# COMPACT_ATOMS: atom_id res chain seq x y z
N MET A 1 9.06 -15.04 -2.22
CA MET A 1 7.58 -15.03 -2.21
C MET A 1 7.02 -15.81 -1.04
N HIS A 2 6.35 -15.09 -0.14
CA HIS A 2 5.61 -15.67 0.99
C HIS A 2 4.39 -16.45 0.51
N GLN A 3 4.01 -17.51 1.23
CA GLN A 3 2.72 -18.16 1.02
C GLN A 3 1.62 -17.33 1.70
N PRO A 4 0.46 -17.14 1.06
CA PRO A 4 -0.66 -16.46 1.69
C PRO A 4 -1.19 -17.30 2.87
N THR A 5 -1.52 -16.62 3.96
CA THR A 5 -2.07 -17.20 5.19
C THR A 5 -3.51 -16.76 5.44
N VAL A 6 -4.05 -15.90 4.59
CA VAL A 6 -5.39 -15.33 4.70
C VAL A 6 -6.24 -15.72 3.49
N SER A 7 -7.52 -15.97 3.74
CA SER A 7 -8.55 -16.09 2.69
C SER A 7 -9.82 -15.38 3.14
N ILE A 8 -10.65 -14.95 2.20
CA ILE A 8 -11.99 -14.36 2.45
C ILE A 8 -13.10 -15.38 2.24
N THR A 9 -14.25 -15.16 2.90
CA THR A 9 -15.44 -16.02 2.80
C THR A 9 -16.34 -15.62 1.64
N ASP A 10 -17.28 -16.49 1.26
CA ASP A 10 -18.29 -16.18 0.24
C ASP A 10 -19.18 -14.99 0.64
N GLU A 11 -19.44 -14.82 1.94
CA GLU A 11 -20.18 -13.67 2.47
C GLU A 11 -19.40 -12.36 2.30
N GLU A 12 -18.09 -12.37 2.56
CA GLU A 12 -17.21 -11.22 2.34
C GLU A 12 -17.10 -10.86 0.84
N ILE A 13 -17.03 -11.87 -0.03
CA ILE A 13 -17.06 -11.69 -1.50
C ILE A 13 -18.39 -11.06 -1.92
N ALA A 14 -19.52 -11.59 -1.44
CA ALA A 14 -20.84 -11.05 -1.74
C ALA A 14 -21.02 -9.62 -1.22
N PHE A 15 -20.47 -9.31 -0.04
CA PHE A 15 -20.45 -7.95 0.51
C PHE A 15 -19.68 -6.99 -0.42
N PHE A 16 -18.48 -7.37 -0.85
CA PHE A 16 -17.66 -6.57 -1.75
C PHE A 16 -18.41 -6.23 -3.05
N HIS A 17 -19.02 -7.22 -3.70
CA HIS A 17 -19.77 -6.98 -4.95
C HIS A 17 -21.02 -6.14 -4.75
N ARG A 18 -21.61 -6.15 -3.55
CA ARG A 18 -22.79 -5.34 -3.23
C ARG A 18 -22.44 -3.89 -2.88
N HIS A 19 -21.34 -3.67 -2.17
CA HIS A 19 -21.02 -2.39 -1.54
C HIS A 19 -19.81 -1.68 -2.16
N GLY A 20 -19.00 -2.37 -2.98
CA GLY A 20 -17.81 -1.80 -3.62
C GLY A 20 -16.57 -1.71 -2.72
N TYR A 21 -16.63 -2.23 -1.48
CA TYR A 21 -15.49 -2.29 -0.56
C TYR A 21 -15.60 -3.52 0.36
N LEU A 22 -14.50 -3.90 0.99
CA LEU A 22 -14.45 -4.91 2.04
C LEU A 22 -13.47 -4.45 3.12
N ALA A 23 -13.93 -4.33 4.36
CA ALA A 23 -13.06 -4.18 5.52
C ALA A 23 -12.61 -5.57 5.99
N VAL A 24 -11.31 -5.75 6.19
CA VAL A 24 -10.73 -7.03 6.65
C VAL A 24 -10.11 -6.80 8.02
N ASP A 25 -10.85 -7.18 9.08
CA ASP A 25 -10.46 -6.89 10.48
C ASP A 25 -9.37 -7.83 11.01
N ARG A 26 -9.05 -8.88 10.26
CA ARG A 26 -7.95 -9.79 10.59
C ARG A 26 -6.60 -9.22 10.11
N PRO A 27 -5.51 -9.42 10.86
CA PRO A 27 -4.19 -8.99 10.42
C PRO A 27 -3.79 -9.61 9.07
N LEU A 28 -3.39 -8.76 8.11
CA LEU A 28 -2.86 -9.19 6.82
C LEU A 28 -1.34 -9.41 6.82
N SER A 29 -0.70 -9.06 7.92
CA SER A 29 0.75 -9.16 8.12
C SER A 29 1.06 -9.36 9.60
N THR A 30 2.35 -9.43 9.95
CA THR A 30 2.83 -9.56 11.32
C THR A 30 3.23 -8.19 11.89
N PRO A 31 3.19 -7.99 13.22
CA PRO A 31 3.69 -6.76 13.83
C PRO A 31 5.15 -6.45 13.48
N ALA A 32 5.98 -7.49 13.34
CA ALA A 32 7.38 -7.34 12.97
C ALA A 32 7.58 -6.87 11.53
N GLU A 33 6.77 -7.38 10.59
CA GLU A 33 6.79 -6.90 9.20
C GLU A 33 6.23 -5.48 9.10
N LEU A 34 5.17 -5.15 9.84
CA LEU A 34 4.64 -3.79 9.90
C LEU A 34 5.69 -2.79 10.41
N ALA A 35 6.45 -3.14 11.47
CA ALA A 35 7.53 -2.28 11.97
C ALA A 35 8.65 -2.06 10.93
N LYS A 36 8.97 -3.07 10.13
CA LYS A 36 9.94 -2.93 9.03
C LYS A 36 9.42 -2.03 7.92
N VAL A 37 8.16 -2.23 7.51
CA VAL A 37 7.51 -1.39 6.49
C VAL A 37 7.44 0.07 6.96
N ALA A 38 7.13 0.32 8.23
CA ALA A 38 7.13 1.66 8.81
C ALA A 38 8.52 2.32 8.73
N ALA A 39 9.59 1.61 9.11
CA ALA A 39 10.95 2.14 9.00
C ALA A 39 11.38 2.42 7.55
N ILE A 40 10.94 1.60 6.59
CA ILE A 40 11.14 1.86 5.17
C ILE A 40 10.38 3.12 4.74
N TYR A 41 9.12 3.25 5.13
CA TYR A 41 8.29 4.43 4.86
C TYR A 41 8.96 5.71 5.37
N ASP A 42 9.39 5.73 6.64
CA ASP A 42 10.05 6.88 7.26
C ASP A 42 11.28 7.30 6.46
N ARG A 43 12.11 6.33 6.05
CA ARG A 43 13.29 6.57 5.21
C ARG A 43 12.93 7.14 3.85
N LEU A 44 11.99 6.52 3.13
CA LEU A 44 11.62 6.91 1.77
C LEU A 44 11.08 8.36 1.71
N PHE A 45 10.24 8.74 2.66
CA PHE A 45 9.70 10.10 2.74
C PHE A 45 10.74 11.12 3.22
N ALA A 46 11.61 10.77 4.17
CA ALA A 46 12.69 11.66 4.62
C ALA A 46 13.71 11.95 3.51
N GLU A 47 14.04 10.96 2.69
CA GLU A 47 14.98 11.07 1.57
C GLU A 47 14.34 11.67 0.31
N LYS A 48 13.02 11.91 0.29
CA LYS A 48 12.26 12.39 -0.89
C LYS A 48 12.55 11.57 -2.15
N VAL A 49 12.65 10.24 -2.01
CA VAL A 49 12.99 9.36 -3.13
C VAL A 49 11.99 9.49 -4.27
N GLY A 50 12.48 9.43 -5.50
CA GLY A 50 11.64 9.54 -6.68
C GLY A 50 11.24 10.97 -7.08
N TRP A 51 11.66 12.00 -6.33
CA TRP A 51 11.45 13.40 -6.71
C TRP A 51 12.00 13.73 -8.10
N GLU A 52 13.27 13.44 -8.35
CA GLU A 52 13.92 13.71 -9.64
C GLU A 52 13.29 12.92 -10.80
N ALA A 53 12.68 11.77 -10.50
CA ALA A 53 11.99 10.92 -11.46
C ALA A 53 10.52 11.29 -11.67
N GLY A 54 10.00 12.30 -10.95
CA GLY A 54 8.58 12.68 -10.96
C GLY A 54 7.65 11.67 -10.28
N ASN A 55 8.20 10.74 -9.51
CA ASN A 55 7.45 9.73 -8.78
C ASN A 55 7.04 10.21 -7.37
N ALA A 56 7.64 11.27 -6.85
CA ALA A 56 7.25 11.88 -5.58
C ALA A 56 6.80 13.33 -5.78
N PHE A 57 5.60 13.63 -5.29
CA PHE A 57 4.95 14.95 -5.40
C PHE A 57 3.82 15.08 -4.35
N ASP A 58 3.29 16.29 -4.16
CA ASP A 58 2.15 16.52 -3.26
C ASP A 58 0.82 16.25 -3.97
N LEU A 59 -0.01 15.35 -3.42
CA LEU A 59 -1.33 15.05 -3.97
C LEU A 59 -2.35 16.18 -3.68
N ALA A 60 -2.16 16.94 -2.60
CA ALA A 60 -3.13 17.93 -2.11
C ALA A 60 -2.83 19.38 -2.53
N GLY A 61 -1.73 19.64 -3.24
CA GLY A 61 -1.28 21.01 -3.51
C GLY A 61 -0.30 21.13 -4.68
N THR A 62 0.22 22.35 -4.85
CA THR A 62 1.37 22.63 -5.71
C THR A 62 2.64 22.35 -4.91
N ASP A 63 3.64 21.71 -5.54
CA ASP A 63 4.97 21.38 -4.98
C ASP A 63 5.79 22.59 -4.45
N GLU A 64 5.21 23.79 -4.46
CA GLU A 64 5.78 25.08 -4.09
C GLU A 64 5.59 25.44 -2.60
N ALA A 65 4.80 24.67 -1.83
CA ALA A 65 4.57 24.93 -0.42
C ALA A 65 5.72 24.41 0.49
N GLU A 66 6.06 25.14 1.55
CA GLU A 66 7.10 24.72 2.53
C GLU A 66 6.76 23.40 3.24
N THR A 67 5.47 23.06 3.32
CA THR A 67 4.95 21.80 3.87
C THR A 67 4.01 21.16 2.86
N ALA A 68 4.38 19.98 2.36
CA ALA A 68 3.49 19.18 1.53
C ALA A 68 2.28 18.71 2.36
N GLY A 69 1.07 18.93 1.84
CA GLY A 69 -0.18 18.59 2.52
C GLY A 69 -0.47 17.09 2.49
N LEU A 70 -0.14 16.43 1.38
CA LEU A 70 -0.32 14.99 1.19
C LEU A 70 0.81 14.39 0.32
N PRO A 71 2.05 14.29 0.85
CA PRO A 71 3.17 13.69 0.13
C PRO A 71 2.85 12.26 -0.31
N GLN A 72 3.20 11.93 -1.56
CA GLN A 72 3.06 10.59 -2.08
C GLN A 72 4.28 10.14 -2.90
N ILE A 73 4.45 8.83 -3.04
CA ILE A 73 5.49 8.20 -3.86
C ILE A 73 4.85 7.09 -4.70
N LEU A 74 4.85 7.25 -6.02
CA LEU A 74 4.45 6.23 -6.99
C LEU A 74 5.57 5.18 -7.15
N GLY A 75 5.20 3.90 -7.11
CA GLY A 75 6.15 2.80 -7.25
C GLY A 75 7.24 2.79 -6.17
N PRO A 76 6.93 2.93 -4.87
CA PRO A 76 7.93 2.99 -3.80
C PRO A 76 8.80 1.72 -3.76
N SER A 77 8.26 0.58 -4.18
CA SER A 77 9.02 -0.65 -4.35
C SER A 77 10.16 -0.61 -5.37
N ASN A 78 10.24 0.41 -6.23
CA ASN A 78 11.41 0.65 -7.09
C ASN A 78 12.60 1.21 -6.29
N TYR A 79 12.34 1.82 -5.13
CA TYR A 79 13.33 2.41 -4.22
C TYR A 79 13.54 1.57 -2.95
N ALA A 80 12.61 0.66 -2.66
CA ALA A 80 12.69 -0.35 -1.60
C ALA A 80 12.10 -1.68 -2.08
N PRO A 81 12.86 -2.49 -2.85
CA PRO A 81 12.39 -3.75 -3.43
C PRO A 81 11.82 -4.74 -2.41
N GLU A 82 12.28 -4.67 -1.16
CA GLU A 82 11.78 -5.47 -0.05
C GLU A 82 10.27 -5.28 0.22
N LEU A 83 9.66 -4.17 -0.24
CA LEU A 83 8.22 -3.95 -0.15
C LEU A 83 7.41 -4.97 -0.98
N LYS A 84 7.99 -5.55 -2.04
CA LYS A 84 7.33 -6.58 -2.86
C LYS A 84 7.32 -7.96 -2.20
N GLU A 85 8.25 -8.20 -1.29
CA GLU A 85 8.48 -9.51 -0.67
C GLU A 85 7.91 -9.56 0.75
N THR A 86 6.68 -9.06 0.94
CA THR A 86 5.99 -9.05 2.23
C THR A 86 4.91 -10.12 2.29
N LEU A 87 4.60 -10.60 3.50
CA LEU A 87 3.41 -11.41 3.76
C LEU A 87 2.13 -10.63 3.42
N TYR A 88 2.13 -9.31 3.66
CA TYR A 88 1.05 -8.42 3.20
C TYR A 88 0.78 -8.57 1.70
N CYS A 89 1.80 -8.48 0.84
CA CYS A 89 1.64 -8.61 -0.60
C CYS A 89 1.06 -9.98 -1.00
N ALA A 90 1.52 -11.07 -0.36
CA ALA A 90 0.99 -12.40 -0.62
C ALA A 90 -0.50 -12.50 -0.24
N ASN A 91 -0.88 -11.99 0.94
CA ASN A 91 -2.26 -12.00 1.42
C ASN A 91 -3.17 -11.08 0.60
N ALA A 92 -2.72 -9.88 0.26
CA ALA A 92 -3.47 -8.93 -0.57
C ALA A 92 -3.72 -9.50 -1.98
N GLN A 93 -2.72 -10.16 -2.57
CA GLN A 93 -2.84 -10.80 -3.88
C GLN A 93 -3.82 -11.98 -3.86
N GLN A 94 -3.84 -12.78 -2.78
CA GLN A 94 -4.81 -13.85 -2.60
C GLN A 94 -6.23 -13.29 -2.49
N ILE A 95 -6.44 -12.28 -1.64
CA ILE A 95 -7.75 -11.63 -1.47
C ILE A 95 -8.22 -11.01 -2.80
N ALA A 96 -7.35 -10.29 -3.50
CA ALA A 96 -7.68 -9.68 -4.78
C ALA A 96 -8.11 -10.72 -5.82
N ARG A 97 -7.47 -11.90 -5.86
CA ARG A 97 -7.89 -13.00 -6.74
C ARG A 97 -9.24 -13.61 -6.35
N GLN A 98 -9.54 -13.71 -5.06
CA GLN A 98 -10.85 -14.17 -4.60
C GLN A 98 -11.97 -13.17 -4.96
N LEU A 99 -11.69 -11.87 -4.95
CA LEU A 99 -12.65 -10.80 -5.28
C LEU A 99 -12.82 -10.55 -6.78
N LEU A 100 -11.72 -10.58 -7.54
CA LEU A 100 -11.67 -10.08 -8.92
C LEU A 100 -11.40 -11.19 -9.95
N GLY A 101 -11.12 -12.42 -9.49
CA GLY A 101 -10.83 -13.57 -10.32
C GLY A 101 -9.34 -13.95 -10.35
N PRO A 102 -9.03 -15.20 -10.79
CA PRO A 102 -7.69 -15.79 -10.67
C PRO A 102 -6.61 -15.06 -11.48
N GLU A 103 -7.00 -14.36 -12.56
CA GLU A 103 -6.10 -13.59 -13.42
C GLU A 103 -5.72 -12.22 -12.84
N CYS A 104 -6.28 -11.83 -11.69
CA CYS A 104 -5.92 -10.58 -11.04
C CYS A 104 -4.43 -10.55 -10.67
N GLN A 105 -3.73 -9.49 -11.06
CA GLN A 105 -2.33 -9.23 -10.76
C GLN A 105 -2.17 -7.83 -10.17
N ALA A 106 -1.20 -7.66 -9.28
CA ALA A 106 -0.80 -6.34 -8.82
C ALA A 106 -0.28 -5.48 -9.98
N GLY A 107 -0.88 -4.30 -10.20
CA GLY A 107 -0.47 -3.37 -11.27
C GLY A 107 0.63 -2.38 -10.85
N GLY A 108 0.70 -2.04 -9.57
CA GLY A 108 1.67 -1.10 -9.00
C GLY A 108 1.38 -0.83 -7.53
N ASP A 109 2.32 -0.17 -6.86
CA ASP A 109 2.19 0.24 -5.47
C ASP A 109 2.33 1.76 -5.31
N HIS A 110 1.76 2.26 -4.22
CA HIS A 110 1.65 3.68 -3.95
C HIS A 110 1.78 3.90 -2.45
N ALA A 111 2.71 4.76 -2.04
CA ALA A 111 2.85 5.21 -0.66
C ALA A 111 2.28 6.62 -0.50
N ILE A 112 1.45 6.81 0.51
CA ILE A 112 0.85 8.11 0.87
C ILE A 112 1.16 8.38 2.34
N LEU A 113 1.74 9.54 2.64
CA LEU A 113 1.98 10.01 4.00
C LEU A 113 0.97 11.11 4.33
N LYS A 114 0.22 10.95 5.42
CA LYS A 114 -0.69 11.97 5.97
C LYS A 114 -0.04 12.61 7.20
N PRO A 115 0.49 13.84 7.11
CA PRO A 115 1.02 14.54 8.26
C PRO A 115 -0.06 14.75 9.33
N ALA A 116 0.36 14.85 10.60
CA ALA A 116 -0.57 15.18 11.67
C ALA A 116 -1.35 16.47 11.35
N SER A 117 -2.65 16.46 11.64
CA SER A 117 -3.59 17.56 11.34
C SER A 117 -3.89 17.81 9.86
N HIS A 118 -3.46 16.93 8.95
CA HIS A 118 -3.77 17.01 7.52
C HIS A 118 -4.47 15.70 7.10
N GLY A 119 -5.80 15.71 6.97
CA GLY A 119 -6.61 14.51 6.73
C GLY A 119 -7.97 14.77 6.12
#